data_AF-A0A3B1JSP3-F1
#
_entry.id   AF-A0A3B1JSP3-F1
#
_cell.length_a   1.000
_cell.length_b   1.000
_cell.length_c   1.000
_cell.angle_alpha   90.00
_cell.angle_beta   90.00
_cell.angle_gamma   90.00
#
_symmetry.space_group_name_H-M   'P 1'
#
loop_
_entity.id
_entity.type
_entity.pdbx_description
1 polymer ?
#
loop_
_entity_poly.entity_id
_entity_poly.type
_entity_poly.pdbx_seq_one_letter_code
_entity_poly.pdbx_strand_id
1 'polypeptide(L)'
;MKIKIHLAFCHVFIISNTAYVENFNLAFVFVFHGPKLPEEKLDPLFLQQSKEFCKHVHSSAKPKNCPGGATVTAAVILGGLAEVYVEAIRRGDVPCLENAVETLAQIQNEKAVEQTQEVYMKEVLNSIRLPMDPAELSRIHRETEQKAVKFFISMSFNDTKQEAQLKLMGKIQAKYEDLCYQNRVVCLEVCREELNRVFAPLEEGLRDNSFIKKGGYKKYRDTLRRLTAEYREITHTQHTLLTEYLKKKEEYGNMILAADLGLTEADREQEVIQLKREAGEQMQKVLEEQIRLQEQALSDQKRTYEENVTRLLERMERERERAQEDNKRVLEAKLKEQEALIQEGFDEKAEQMKKEIKGLKKEVENEGRSKQSTFSKVVETFGTACLFIPGIASKVVGIGATLLSKFL
;
A
#
# COMPACT_ATOMS: atom_id res chain seq x y z
N MET A 1 -44.88 21.53 -34.40
CA MET A 1 -43.79 22.34 -33.80
C MET A 1 -43.45 21.93 -32.36
N LYS A 2 -44.41 21.75 -31.43
CA LYS A 2 -44.13 21.38 -30.03
C LYS A 2 -43.41 20.03 -29.82
N ILE A 3 -43.70 19.00 -30.62
CA ILE A 3 -43.04 17.67 -30.51
C ILE A 3 -41.56 17.73 -30.91
N LYS A 4 -41.20 18.52 -31.94
CA LYS A 4 -39.80 18.70 -32.37
C LYS A 4 -38.95 19.43 -31.33
N ILE A 5 -39.55 20.35 -30.56
CA ILE A 5 -38.86 21.09 -29.48
C ILE A 5 -38.54 20.14 -28.30
N HIS A 6 -39.45 19.21 -27.98
CA HIS A 6 -39.24 18.24 -26.90
C HIS A 6 -38.15 17.21 -27.21
N LEU A 7 -38.10 16.69 -28.44
CA LEU A 7 -37.02 15.79 -28.87
C LEU A 7 -35.65 16.49 -28.80
N ALA A 8 -35.54 17.72 -29.30
CA ALA A 8 -34.30 18.49 -29.25
C ALA A 8 -33.80 18.79 -27.82
N PHE A 9 -34.67 18.79 -26.81
CA PHE A 9 -34.27 18.96 -25.40
C PHE A 9 -33.71 17.66 -24.79
N CYS A 10 -34.21 16.50 -25.21
CA CYS A 10 -33.72 15.21 -24.75
C CYS A 10 -32.31 14.89 -25.26
N HIS A 11 -31.94 15.34 -26.46
CA HIS A 11 -30.64 15.02 -27.04
C HIS A 11 -29.46 15.68 -26.28
N VAL A 12 -29.66 16.86 -25.67
CA VAL A 12 -28.61 17.58 -24.92
C VAL A 12 -28.14 16.84 -23.65
N PHE A 13 -29.04 16.07 -23.01
CA PHE A 13 -28.76 15.41 -21.72
C PHE A 13 -28.63 13.88 -21.82
N ILE A 14 -28.97 13.27 -22.96
CA ILE A 14 -29.05 11.82 -23.12
C ILE A 14 -28.11 11.36 -24.24
N ILE A 15 -27.09 10.57 -23.88
CA ILE A 15 -26.02 10.10 -24.79
C ILE A 15 -26.56 9.18 -25.91
N SER A 16 -27.70 8.52 -25.70
CA SER A 16 -28.37 7.69 -26.72
C SER A 16 -29.87 7.78 -26.54
N ASN A 17 -30.57 8.19 -27.60
CA ASN A 17 -32.02 8.33 -27.60
C ASN A 17 -32.60 7.28 -28.55
N THR A 18 -33.35 6.32 -28.00
CA THR A 18 -34.01 5.26 -28.77
C THR A 18 -35.50 5.34 -28.51
N ALA A 19 -36.29 5.58 -29.55
CA ALA A 19 -37.75 5.61 -29.47
C ALA A 19 -38.31 4.26 -29.93
N TYR A 20 -39.14 3.65 -29.08
CA TYR A 20 -39.93 2.48 -29.44
C TYR A 20 -41.38 2.90 -29.65
N VAL A 21 -41.97 2.49 -30.77
CA VAL A 21 -43.39 2.70 -31.05
C VAL A 21 -44.10 1.38 -30.78
N GLU A 22 -44.83 1.32 -29.68
CA GLU A 22 -45.73 0.22 -29.38
C GLU A 22 -47.10 0.52 -29.98
N ASN A 23 -47.59 -0.38 -30.85
CA ASN A 23 -48.94 -0.25 -31.38
C ASN A 23 -49.92 -0.76 -30.33
N PHE A 24 -50.42 0.15 -29.50
CA PHE A 24 -51.52 -0.16 -28.58
C PHE A 24 -52.83 -0.27 -29.37
N ASN A 25 -53.15 -1.48 -29.82
CA ASN A 25 -54.50 -1.82 -30.29
C ASN A 25 -55.28 -2.57 -29.21
N LEU A 26 -55.25 -2.06 -27.98
CA LEU A 26 -55.90 -2.65 -26.82
C LEU A 26 -56.83 -1.63 -26.15
N ALA A 27 -57.89 -1.25 -26.86
CA ALA A 27 -58.97 -0.45 -26.28
C ALA A 27 -59.77 -1.18 -25.17
N PHE A 28 -59.44 -2.44 -24.82
CA PHE A 28 -60.28 -3.24 -23.91
C PHE A 28 -59.57 -4.02 -22.79
N VAL A 29 -58.25 -4.20 -22.83
CA VAL A 29 -57.59 -5.19 -21.94
C VAL A 29 -57.03 -4.60 -20.65
N PHE A 30 -56.53 -3.37 -20.65
CA PHE A 30 -55.87 -2.79 -19.45
C PHE A 30 -56.81 -2.21 -18.39
N VAL A 31 -58.10 -1.99 -18.69
CA VAL A 31 -59.01 -1.30 -17.76
C VAL A 31 -59.68 -2.24 -16.74
N PHE A 32 -59.76 -3.56 -17.00
CA PHE A 32 -60.61 -4.46 -16.19
C PHE A 32 -59.94 -5.72 -15.62
N HIS A 33 -58.75 -6.10 -16.08
CA HIS A 33 -58.10 -7.33 -15.64
C HIS A 33 -56.66 -7.00 -15.23
N GLY A 34 -56.37 -7.02 -13.92
CA GLY A 34 -55.04 -6.73 -13.38
C GLY A 34 -53.90 -7.59 -13.96
N PRO A 35 -52.66 -7.46 -13.45
CA PRO A 35 -51.39 -7.89 -14.09
C PRO A 35 -51.17 -9.41 -14.33
N LYS A 36 -52.23 -10.23 -14.35
CA LYS A 36 -52.20 -11.70 -14.57
C LYS A 36 -52.94 -12.10 -15.85
N LEU A 37 -52.74 -11.36 -16.93
CA LEU A 37 -53.18 -11.81 -18.25
C LEU A 37 -52.15 -12.82 -18.82
N PRO A 38 -52.58 -14.01 -19.25
CA PRO A 38 -51.71 -14.95 -19.96
C PRO A 38 -51.18 -14.32 -21.26
N GLU A 39 -49.93 -14.62 -21.65
CA GLU A 39 -49.33 -14.09 -22.89
C GLU A 39 -50.20 -14.43 -24.12
N GLU A 40 -50.88 -15.58 -24.11
CA GLU A 40 -51.74 -16.03 -25.21
C GLU A 40 -52.96 -15.12 -25.45
N LYS A 41 -53.29 -14.25 -24.49
CA LYS A 41 -54.37 -13.26 -24.58
C LYS A 41 -53.86 -11.86 -24.97
N LEU A 42 -52.55 -11.68 -25.11
CA LEU A 42 -51.95 -10.44 -25.55
C LEU A 42 -51.90 -10.39 -27.08
N ASP A 43 -51.92 -9.17 -27.61
CA ASP A 43 -51.76 -8.96 -29.04
C ASP A 43 -50.40 -9.53 -29.52
N PRO A 44 -50.36 -10.40 -30.55
CA PRO A 44 -49.13 -11.02 -31.02
C PRO A 44 -48.08 -10.01 -31.49
N LEU A 45 -48.50 -8.87 -32.06
CA LEU A 45 -47.58 -7.81 -32.48
C LEU A 45 -47.00 -7.09 -31.26
N PHE A 46 -47.80 -6.82 -30.23
CA PHE A 46 -47.31 -6.29 -28.94
C PHE A 46 -46.29 -7.24 -28.29
N LEU A 47 -46.58 -8.55 -28.26
CA LEU A 47 -45.65 -9.56 -27.74
C LEU A 47 -44.32 -9.57 -28.50
N GLN A 48 -44.38 -9.49 -29.82
CA GLN A 48 -43.17 -9.41 -30.65
C GLN A 48 -42.39 -8.13 -30.36
N GLN A 49 -43.06 -6.98 -30.33
CA GLN A 49 -42.44 -5.67 -30.04
C GLN A 49 -41.79 -5.64 -28.65
N SER A 50 -42.47 -6.20 -27.63
CA SER A 50 -41.94 -6.31 -26.27
C SER A 50 -40.71 -7.22 -26.20
N LYS A 51 -40.73 -8.38 -26.88
CA LYS A 51 -39.56 -9.29 -26.98
C LYS A 51 -38.39 -8.63 -27.68
N GLU A 52 -38.64 -7.88 -28.75
CA GLU A 52 -37.62 -7.11 -29.46
C GLU A 52 -37.04 -5.98 -28.58
N PHE A 53 -37.89 -5.27 -27.84
CA PHE A 53 -37.47 -4.26 -26.86
C PHE A 53 -36.59 -4.87 -25.76
N CYS A 54 -37.02 -5.95 -25.11
CA CYS A 54 -36.24 -6.63 -24.06
C CYS A 54 -34.89 -7.11 -24.60
N LYS A 55 -34.87 -7.71 -25.79
CA LYS A 55 -33.64 -8.14 -26.46
C LYS A 55 -32.70 -6.96 -26.72
N HIS A 56 -33.25 -5.83 -27.16
CA HIS A 56 -32.48 -4.61 -27.37
C HIS A 56 -31.91 -4.07 -26.06
N VAL A 57 -32.70 -3.95 -25.00
CA VAL A 57 -32.23 -3.49 -23.68
C VAL A 57 -31.12 -4.41 -23.17
N HIS A 58 -31.30 -5.73 -23.21
CA HIS A 58 -30.28 -6.68 -22.73
C HIS A 58 -28.99 -6.66 -23.56
N SER A 59 -29.07 -6.36 -24.86
CA SER A 59 -27.87 -6.31 -25.72
C SER A 59 -27.21 -4.94 -25.78
N SER A 60 -27.94 -3.86 -25.46
CA SER A 60 -27.49 -2.48 -25.65
C SER A 60 -27.23 -1.74 -24.34
N ALA A 61 -27.86 -2.17 -23.23
CA ALA A 61 -27.67 -1.56 -21.93
C ALA A 61 -26.23 -1.75 -21.47
N LYS A 62 -25.57 -0.64 -21.15
CA LYS A 62 -24.20 -0.63 -20.65
C LYS A 62 -24.21 -0.62 -19.12
N PRO A 63 -23.17 -1.20 -18.48
CA PRO A 63 -22.97 -1.04 -17.04
C PRO A 63 -22.97 0.43 -16.63
N LYS A 64 -23.50 0.72 -15.43
CA LYS A 64 -23.46 2.06 -14.87
C LYS A 64 -22.02 2.41 -14.48
N ASN A 65 -21.50 3.48 -15.07
CA ASN A 65 -20.17 4.01 -14.76
C ASN A 65 -20.29 5.35 -14.02
N CYS A 66 -19.26 5.70 -13.25
CA CYS A 66 -19.08 7.04 -12.68
C CYS A 66 -17.95 7.78 -13.41
N PRO A 67 -17.93 9.12 -13.33
CA PRO A 67 -16.79 9.91 -13.80
C PRO A 67 -15.46 9.36 -13.24
N GLY A 68 -14.45 9.20 -14.10
CA GLY A 68 -13.14 8.63 -13.73
C GLY A 68 -12.91 7.16 -14.11
N GLY A 69 -13.88 6.48 -14.75
CA GLY A 69 -13.66 5.19 -15.42
C GLY A 69 -13.43 3.98 -14.49
N ALA A 70 -13.60 4.11 -13.18
CA ALA A 70 -13.34 3.03 -12.23
C ALA A 70 -14.42 1.93 -12.28
N THR A 71 -13.99 0.68 -12.44
CA THR A 71 -14.78 -0.54 -12.26
C THR A 71 -14.71 -0.97 -10.80
N VAL A 72 -15.40 -0.25 -9.91
CA VAL A 72 -15.79 -0.85 -8.62
C VAL A 72 -17.19 -1.43 -8.83
N THR A 73 -17.45 -2.60 -8.23
CA THR A 73 -18.71 -3.34 -8.41
C THR A 73 -19.90 -2.39 -8.34
N ALA A 74 -20.74 -2.43 -9.37
CA ALA A 74 -21.91 -1.56 -9.51
C ALA A 74 -22.75 -1.51 -8.22
N ALA A 75 -22.79 -2.61 -7.44
CA ALA A 75 -23.47 -2.69 -6.15
C ALA A 75 -22.92 -1.72 -5.07
N VAL A 76 -21.60 -1.60 -4.92
CA VAL A 76 -20.99 -0.74 -3.88
C VAL A 76 -21.15 0.73 -4.24
N ILE A 77 -20.95 1.06 -5.52
CA ILE A 77 -21.13 2.43 -6.02
C ILE A 77 -22.61 2.84 -5.96
N LEU A 78 -23.54 2.00 -6.43
CA LEU A 78 -24.96 2.34 -6.45
C LEU A 78 -25.54 2.48 -5.04
N GLY A 79 -25.18 1.59 -4.12
CA GLY A 79 -25.60 1.69 -2.72
C GLY A 79 -25.11 2.98 -2.07
N GLY A 80 -23.81 3.26 -2.19
CA GLY A 80 -23.21 4.46 -1.62
C GLY A 80 -23.72 5.76 -2.26
N LEU A 81 -23.88 5.81 -3.60
CA LEU A 81 -24.49 6.96 -4.27
C LEU A 81 -25.94 7.17 -3.83
N ALA A 82 -26.73 6.10 -3.68
CA ALA A 82 -28.09 6.21 -3.20
C ALA A 82 -28.13 6.78 -1.77
N GLU A 83 -27.27 6.33 -0.87
CA GLU A 83 -27.16 6.87 0.49
C GLU A 83 -26.79 8.35 0.47
N VAL A 84 -25.76 8.74 -0.28
CA VAL A 84 -25.31 10.14 -0.38
C VAL A 84 -26.40 11.05 -0.96
N TYR A 85 -27.08 10.61 -2.02
CA TYR A 85 -28.16 11.38 -2.63
C TYR A 85 -29.39 11.49 -1.74
N VAL A 86 -29.81 10.40 -1.09
CA VAL A 86 -30.95 10.42 -0.16
C VAL A 86 -30.64 11.34 1.02
N GLU A 87 -29.42 11.32 1.55
CA GLU A 87 -29.03 12.20 2.66
C GLU A 87 -29.02 13.67 2.26
N ALA A 88 -28.52 14.01 1.06
CA ALA A 88 -28.60 15.37 0.53
C ALA A 88 -30.05 15.86 0.42
N ILE A 89 -30.94 15.02 -0.14
CA ILE A 89 -32.37 15.34 -0.25
C ILE A 89 -33.00 15.53 1.14
N ARG A 90 -32.67 14.68 2.11
CA ARG A 90 -33.17 14.79 3.49
C ARG A 90 -32.75 16.09 4.18
N ARG A 91 -31.58 16.63 3.83
CA ARG A 91 -31.07 17.91 4.35
C ARG A 91 -31.67 19.13 3.63
N GLY A 92 -32.39 18.93 2.53
CA GLY A 92 -32.93 19.99 1.68
C GLY A 92 -31.92 20.50 0.64
N ASP A 93 -30.79 19.82 0.47
CA ASP A 93 -29.77 20.16 -0.51
C ASP A 93 -30.11 19.57 -1.90
N VAL A 94 -29.55 20.16 -2.96
CA VAL A 94 -29.66 19.61 -4.33
C VAL A 94 -28.58 18.53 -4.52
N PRO A 95 -28.95 17.28 -4.89
CA PRO A 95 -27.99 16.25 -5.23
C PRO A 95 -27.03 16.69 -6.33
N CYS A 96 -25.73 16.71 -6.01
CA CYS A 96 -24.65 17.07 -6.92
C CYS A 96 -23.78 15.84 -7.19
N LEU A 97 -23.55 15.52 -8.47
CA LEU A 97 -22.82 14.30 -8.86
C LEU A 97 -21.36 14.36 -8.40
N GLU A 98 -20.71 15.50 -8.57
CA GLU A 98 -19.30 15.71 -8.22
C GLU A 98 -19.11 15.53 -6.71
N ASN A 99 -19.92 16.22 -5.88
CA ASN A 99 -19.87 16.11 -4.43
C ASN A 99 -20.18 14.68 -3.96
N ALA A 100 -21.11 13.99 -4.63
CA ALA A 100 -21.47 12.63 -4.27
C ALA A 100 -20.34 11.63 -4.58
N VAL A 101 -19.66 11.80 -5.71
CA VAL A 101 -18.51 10.99 -6.10
C VAL A 101 -17.33 11.22 -5.16
N GLU A 102 -17.05 12.46 -4.76
CA GLU A 102 -16.00 12.79 -3.78
C GLU A 102 -16.30 12.19 -2.40
N THR A 103 -17.53 12.37 -1.90
CA THR A 103 -17.95 11.82 -0.60
C THR A 103 -17.87 10.29 -0.60
N LEU A 104 -18.35 9.66 -1.68
CA LEU A 104 -18.27 8.20 -1.84
C LEU A 104 -16.82 7.70 -1.89
N ALA A 105 -15.94 8.42 -2.60
CA ALA A 105 -14.51 8.10 -2.65
C ALA A 105 -13.89 8.13 -1.25
N GLN A 106 -14.18 9.16 -0.45
CA GLN A 106 -13.67 9.25 0.91
C GLN A 106 -14.11 8.04 1.76
N ILE A 107 -15.42 7.78 1.82
CA ILE A 107 -15.99 6.67 2.63
C ILE A 107 -15.42 5.32 2.18
N GLN A 108 -15.43 5.06 0.87
CA GLN A 108 -14.98 3.79 0.32
C GLN A 108 -13.47 3.59 0.53
N ASN A 109 -12.67 4.64 0.38
CA ASN A 109 -11.23 4.58 0.57
C ASN A 109 -10.85 4.37 2.04
N GLU A 110 -11.53 5.04 2.97
CA GLU A 110 -11.33 4.81 4.41
C GLU A 110 -11.62 3.36 4.79
N LYS A 111 -12.74 2.81 4.31
CA LYS A 111 -13.09 1.40 4.49
C LYS A 111 -12.06 0.46 3.84
N ALA A 112 -11.59 0.79 2.65
CA ALA A 112 -10.56 0.00 1.95
C ALA A 112 -9.25 -0.03 2.74
N VAL A 113 -8.83 1.08 3.37
CA VAL A 113 -7.66 1.12 4.25
C VAL A 113 -7.83 0.19 5.44
N GLU A 114 -8.98 0.25 6.13
CA GLU A 114 -9.24 -0.57 7.33
C GLU A 114 -9.26 -2.06 7.01
N GLN A 115 -10.03 -2.46 5.99
CA GLN A 115 -10.14 -3.86 5.59
C GLN A 115 -8.82 -4.42 5.08
N THR A 116 -8.06 -3.62 4.32
CA THR A 116 -6.74 -4.06 3.85
C THR A 116 -5.76 -4.23 5.01
N GLN A 117 -5.77 -3.31 5.98
CA GLN A 117 -4.94 -3.42 7.18
C GLN A 117 -5.26 -4.71 7.96
N GLU A 118 -6.53 -5.06 8.09
CA GLU A 118 -6.95 -6.30 8.77
C GLU A 118 -6.46 -7.55 8.04
N VAL A 119 -6.59 -7.59 6.70
CA VAL A 119 -6.08 -8.69 5.87
C VAL A 119 -4.57 -8.83 6.03
N TYR A 120 -3.83 -7.74 5.93
CA TYR A 120 -2.37 -7.72 6.13
C TYR A 120 -2.00 -8.30 7.51
N MET A 121 -2.63 -7.80 8.58
CA MET A 121 -2.36 -8.25 9.95
C MET A 121 -2.65 -9.73 10.12
N LYS A 122 -3.77 -10.23 9.57
CA LYS A 122 -4.13 -11.64 9.66
C LYS A 122 -3.12 -12.53 8.93
N GLU A 123 -2.71 -12.15 7.71
CA GLU A 123 -1.76 -12.93 6.92
C GLU A 123 -0.36 -12.94 7.55
N VAL A 124 0.14 -11.80 8.02
CA VAL A 124 1.48 -11.71 8.62
C VAL A 124 1.53 -12.49 9.94
N LEU A 125 0.55 -12.31 10.83
CA LEU A 125 0.51 -12.99 12.14
C LEU A 125 0.38 -14.52 12.02
N ASN A 126 -0.28 -15.01 10.98
CA ASN A 126 -0.37 -16.45 10.71
C ASN A 126 0.95 -17.04 10.19
N SER A 127 1.80 -16.21 9.58
CA SER A 127 3.03 -16.65 8.91
C SER A 127 4.27 -16.53 9.79
N ILE A 128 4.23 -15.75 10.87
CA ILE A 128 5.38 -15.50 11.73
C ILE A 128 5.40 -16.38 12.99
N ARG A 129 6.62 -16.73 13.41
CA ARG A 129 6.95 -17.34 14.71
C ARG A 129 8.24 -16.70 15.19
N LEU A 130 8.18 -15.96 16.29
CA LEU A 130 9.35 -15.29 16.85
C LEU A 130 10.05 -16.20 17.88
N PRO A 131 11.38 -16.15 18.01
CA PRO A 131 12.31 -15.40 17.16
C PRO A 131 12.49 -16.06 15.78
N MET A 132 12.81 -15.26 14.77
CA MET A 132 13.13 -15.73 13.42
C MET A 132 14.20 -14.88 12.75
N ASP A 133 14.78 -15.41 11.67
CA ASP A 133 15.72 -14.68 10.82
C ASP A 133 15.07 -13.36 10.33
N PRO A 134 15.68 -12.18 10.57
CA PRO A 134 15.22 -10.91 10.04
C PRO A 134 15.00 -10.91 8.53
N ALA A 135 15.80 -11.66 7.76
CA ALA A 135 15.64 -11.77 6.32
C ALA A 135 14.34 -12.49 5.94
N GLU A 136 13.96 -13.51 6.69
CA GLU A 136 12.71 -14.25 6.47
C GLU A 136 11.49 -13.42 6.90
N LEU A 137 11.60 -12.69 8.01
CA LEU A 137 10.54 -11.76 8.44
C LEU A 137 10.28 -10.69 7.37
N SER A 138 11.35 -10.13 6.80
CA SER A 138 11.25 -9.16 5.70
C SER A 138 10.61 -9.76 4.45
N ARG A 139 10.99 -10.99 4.07
CA ARG A 139 10.40 -11.70 2.93
C ARG A 139 8.88 -11.89 3.10
N ILE A 140 8.45 -12.34 4.28
CA ILE A 140 7.02 -12.52 4.61
C ILE A 140 6.27 -11.19 4.55
N HIS A 141 6.84 -10.14 5.13
CA HIS A 141 6.26 -8.79 5.09
C HIS A 141 6.03 -8.34 3.64
N ARG A 142 7.05 -8.43 2.79
CA ARG A 142 6.96 -8.03 1.37
C ARG A 142 5.88 -8.80 0.62
N GLU A 143 5.83 -10.13 0.76
CA GLU A 143 4.82 -10.94 0.07
C GLU A 143 3.40 -10.60 0.52
N THR A 144 3.23 -10.31 1.81
CA THR A 144 1.94 -9.95 2.41
C THR A 144 1.51 -8.54 2.02
N GLU A 145 2.44 -7.58 2.04
CA GLU A 145 2.19 -6.21 1.60
C GLU A 145 1.77 -6.16 0.13
N GLN A 146 2.45 -6.90 -0.76
CA GLN A 146 2.08 -6.96 -2.17
C GLN A 146 0.63 -7.44 -2.37
N LYS A 147 0.18 -8.40 -1.58
CA LYS A 147 -1.22 -8.88 -1.61
C LYS A 147 -2.17 -7.83 -1.04
N ALA A 148 -1.81 -7.20 0.07
CA ALA A 148 -2.57 -6.15 0.70
C ALA A 148 -2.78 -4.96 -0.26
N VAL A 149 -1.74 -4.49 -0.94
CA VAL A 149 -1.83 -3.40 -1.94
C VAL A 149 -2.74 -3.79 -3.10
N LYS A 150 -2.64 -5.02 -3.62
CA LYS A 150 -3.58 -5.49 -4.67
C LYS A 150 -5.03 -5.49 -4.18
N PHE A 151 -5.25 -5.94 -2.96
CA PHE A 151 -6.58 -5.93 -2.35
C PHE A 151 -7.10 -4.49 -2.18
N PHE A 152 -6.29 -3.57 -1.67
CA PHE A 152 -6.63 -2.15 -1.59
C PHE A 152 -6.98 -1.53 -2.94
N ILE A 153 -6.19 -1.81 -3.98
CA ILE A 153 -6.46 -1.32 -5.35
C ILE A 153 -7.82 -1.82 -5.86
N SER A 154 -8.21 -3.05 -5.53
CA SER A 154 -9.52 -3.59 -5.93
C SER A 154 -10.71 -2.97 -5.17
N MET A 155 -10.46 -2.40 -3.99
CA MET A 155 -11.50 -1.87 -3.09
C MET A 155 -11.60 -0.34 -3.11
N SER A 156 -10.50 0.35 -3.38
CA SER A 156 -10.43 1.82 -3.38
C SER A 156 -11.05 2.43 -4.64
N PHE A 157 -11.60 3.63 -4.49
CA PHE A 157 -12.30 4.38 -5.53
C PHE A 157 -11.79 5.82 -5.58
N ASN A 158 -11.37 6.27 -6.77
CA ASN A 158 -11.07 7.67 -7.07
C ASN A 158 -10.09 8.38 -6.09
N ASP A 159 -9.04 7.68 -5.66
CA ASP A 159 -7.99 8.23 -4.78
C ASP A 159 -6.99 9.12 -5.55
N THR A 160 -7.47 10.19 -6.17
CA THR A 160 -6.66 11.02 -7.09
C THR A 160 -5.41 11.62 -6.46
N LYS A 161 -5.47 11.94 -5.16
CA LYS A 161 -4.34 12.48 -4.37
C LYS A 161 -3.51 11.40 -3.67
N GLN A 162 -3.91 10.13 -3.76
CA GLN A 162 -3.23 8.98 -3.15
C GLN A 162 -3.14 9.07 -1.61
N GLU A 163 -4.04 9.85 -0.98
CA GLU A 163 -4.04 10.08 0.46
C GLU A 163 -4.39 8.80 1.22
N ALA A 164 -5.32 8.01 0.69
CA ALA A 164 -5.72 6.75 1.31
C ALA A 164 -4.65 5.67 1.12
N GLN A 165 -4.02 5.60 -0.06
CA GLN A 165 -2.89 4.70 -0.28
C GLN A 165 -1.71 5.04 0.65
N LEU A 166 -1.34 6.32 0.79
CA LEU A 166 -0.32 6.77 1.74
C LEU A 166 -0.66 6.39 3.18
N LYS A 167 -1.90 6.61 3.60
CA LYS A 167 -2.39 6.23 4.93
C LYS A 167 -2.28 4.72 5.18
N LEU A 168 -2.60 3.89 4.20
CA LEU A 168 -2.43 2.43 4.29
C LEU A 168 -0.96 2.03 4.45
N MET A 169 -0.08 2.59 3.61
CA MET A 169 1.35 2.28 3.64
C MET A 169 1.98 2.68 4.97
N GLY A 170 1.65 3.87 5.50
CA GLY A 170 2.10 4.27 6.83
C GLY A 170 1.64 3.31 7.94
N LYS A 171 0.40 2.80 7.86
CA LYS A 171 -0.13 1.81 8.81
C LYS A 171 0.58 0.46 8.72
N ILE A 172 0.81 -0.04 7.50
CA ILE A 172 1.51 -1.32 7.26
C ILE A 172 2.96 -1.22 7.72
N GLN A 173 3.64 -0.13 7.38
CA GLN A 173 5.01 0.15 7.78
C GLN A 173 5.13 0.18 9.30
N ALA A 174 4.32 0.98 10.00
CA ALA A 174 4.34 1.03 11.47
C ALA A 174 4.11 -0.35 12.13
N LYS A 175 3.32 -1.23 11.51
CA LYS A 175 3.12 -2.60 11.99
C LYS A 175 4.31 -3.51 11.73
N TYR A 176 4.96 -3.38 10.58
CA TYR A 176 6.18 -4.11 10.30
C TYR A 176 7.31 -3.73 11.26
N GLU A 177 7.43 -2.45 11.61
CA GLU A 177 8.41 -1.95 12.57
C GLU A 177 8.23 -2.53 13.96
N ASP A 178 6.97 -2.60 14.42
CA ASP A 178 6.60 -3.23 15.70
C ASP A 178 6.98 -4.72 15.69
N LEU A 179 6.71 -5.45 14.61
CA LEU A 179 7.10 -6.85 14.46
C LEU A 179 8.63 -7.05 14.48
N CYS A 180 9.38 -6.18 13.78
CA CYS A 180 10.84 -6.20 13.80
C CYS A 180 11.40 -5.93 15.19
N TYR A 181 10.82 -4.98 15.92
CA TYR A 181 11.18 -4.69 17.30
C TYR A 181 10.92 -5.89 18.21
N GLN A 182 9.72 -6.48 18.14
CA GLN A 182 9.36 -7.67 18.91
C GLN A 182 10.29 -8.85 18.61
N ASN A 183 10.59 -9.11 17.33
CA ASN A 183 11.53 -10.15 16.92
C ASN A 183 12.90 -9.94 17.57
N ARG A 184 13.42 -8.71 17.54
CA ARG A 184 14.69 -8.36 18.17
C ARG A 184 14.68 -8.60 19.68
N VAL A 185 13.60 -8.20 20.38
CA VAL A 185 13.48 -8.41 21.83
C VAL A 185 13.51 -9.89 22.16
N VAL A 186 12.72 -10.71 21.48
CA VAL A 186 12.69 -12.17 21.73
C VAL A 186 14.02 -12.83 21.37
N CYS A 187 14.67 -12.43 20.27
CA CYS A 187 16.02 -12.89 19.91
C CYS A 187 17.04 -12.58 21.02
N LEU A 188 16.98 -11.37 21.59
CA LEU A 188 17.88 -10.95 22.67
C LEU A 188 17.66 -11.75 23.95
N GLU A 189 16.41 -12.08 24.28
CA GLU A 189 16.08 -12.93 25.44
C GLU A 189 16.64 -14.34 25.28
N VAL A 190 16.39 -15.00 24.15
CA VAL A 190 16.91 -16.33 23.86
C VAL A 190 18.45 -16.35 23.89
N CYS A 191 19.08 -15.35 23.27
CA CYS A 191 20.55 -15.26 23.27
C CYS A 191 21.12 -14.99 24.66
N ARG A 192 20.40 -14.27 25.53
CA ARG A 192 20.79 -14.05 26.93
C ARG A 192 20.72 -15.34 27.74
N GLU A 193 19.68 -16.15 27.56
CA GLU A 193 19.57 -17.45 28.21
C GLU A 193 20.71 -18.38 27.78
N GLU A 194 20.99 -18.46 26.49
CA GLU A 194 22.12 -19.24 25.96
C GLU A 194 23.47 -18.73 26.45
N LEU A 195 23.65 -17.41 26.54
CA LEU A 195 24.87 -16.83 27.10
C LEU A 195 25.06 -17.29 28.56
N ASN A 196 24.02 -17.17 29.39
CA ASN A 196 24.08 -17.59 30.78
C ASN A 196 24.39 -19.09 30.89
N ARG A 197 23.79 -19.92 30.03
CA ARG A 197 24.00 -21.38 30.00
C ARG A 197 25.44 -21.73 29.63
N VAL A 198 25.95 -21.18 28.53
CA VAL A 198 27.31 -21.46 28.03
C VAL A 198 28.36 -20.96 29.02
N PHE A 199 28.16 -19.77 29.60
CA PHE A 199 29.14 -19.17 30.50
C PHE A 199 28.99 -19.55 31.98
N ALA A 200 27.99 -20.35 32.36
CA ALA A 200 27.81 -20.82 33.74
C ALA A 200 29.10 -21.43 34.36
N PRO A 201 29.87 -22.30 33.67
CA PRO A 201 31.11 -22.85 34.23
C PRO A 201 32.19 -21.80 34.50
N LEU A 202 32.22 -20.72 33.71
CA LEU A 202 33.13 -19.60 33.96
C LEU A 202 32.71 -18.83 35.21
N GLU A 203 31.42 -18.55 35.36
CA GLU A 203 30.87 -17.82 36.51
C GLU A 203 31.07 -18.58 37.82
N GLU A 204 30.87 -19.90 37.81
CA GLU A 204 31.20 -20.77 38.93
C GLU A 204 32.70 -20.73 39.26
N GLY A 205 33.55 -20.89 38.24
CA GLY A 205 35.00 -20.83 38.43
C GLY A 205 35.50 -19.49 38.97
N LEU A 206 34.85 -18.37 38.63
CA LEU A 206 35.14 -17.04 39.17
C LEU A 206 34.67 -16.93 40.63
N ARG A 207 33.46 -17.41 40.93
CA ARG A 207 32.89 -17.38 42.29
C ARG A 207 33.73 -18.18 43.29
N ASP A 208 34.25 -19.32 42.86
CA ASP A 208 35.07 -20.21 43.68
C ASP A 208 36.55 -19.80 43.72
N ASN A 209 36.91 -18.66 43.10
CA ASN A 209 38.29 -18.18 42.96
C ASN A 209 39.24 -19.24 42.35
N SER A 210 38.71 -20.15 41.53
CA SER A 210 39.45 -21.30 40.98
C SER A 210 40.63 -20.91 40.06
N PHE A 211 40.61 -19.66 39.58
CA PHE A 211 41.63 -19.04 38.73
C PHE A 211 42.67 -18.21 39.51
N ILE A 212 42.47 -17.95 40.81
CA ILE A 212 43.44 -17.18 41.63
C ILE A 212 44.52 -18.13 42.16
N LYS A 213 45.40 -18.57 41.27
CA LYS A 213 46.56 -19.43 41.57
C LYS A 213 47.63 -19.28 40.49
N LYS A 214 48.82 -19.80 40.74
CA LYS A 214 49.92 -19.81 39.76
C LYS A 214 49.49 -20.49 38.45
N GLY A 215 49.57 -19.78 37.33
CA GLY A 215 49.13 -20.22 35.99
C GLY A 215 47.62 -20.16 35.76
N GLY A 216 46.86 -19.58 36.69
CA GLY A 216 45.41 -19.48 36.63
C GLY A 216 44.90 -18.51 35.55
N TYR A 217 45.68 -17.49 35.20
CA TYR A 217 45.31 -16.53 34.15
C TYR A 217 45.21 -17.22 32.78
N LYS A 218 46.19 -18.06 32.44
CA LYS A 218 46.15 -18.83 31.19
C LYS A 218 44.92 -19.73 31.13
N LYS A 219 44.60 -20.43 32.23
CA LYS A 219 43.41 -21.27 32.33
C LYS A 219 42.10 -20.48 32.16
N TYR A 220 42.04 -19.27 32.75
CA TYR A 220 40.91 -18.36 32.58
C TYR A 220 40.73 -17.96 31.11
N ARG A 221 41.81 -17.54 30.43
CA ARG A 221 41.77 -17.12 29.02
C ARG A 221 41.40 -18.26 28.09
N ASP A 222 41.96 -19.45 28.28
CA ASP A 222 41.62 -20.61 27.47
C ASP A 222 40.14 -21.01 27.64
N THR A 223 39.63 -20.94 28.87
CA THR A 223 38.20 -21.18 29.16
C THR A 223 37.33 -20.13 28.49
N LEU A 224 37.68 -18.85 28.62
CA LEU A 224 36.94 -17.73 28.02
C LEU A 224 36.89 -17.85 26.48
N ARG A 225 38.02 -18.16 25.83
CA ARG A 225 38.09 -18.36 24.37
C ARG A 225 37.24 -19.54 23.92
N ARG A 226 37.32 -20.68 24.61
CA ARG A 226 36.52 -21.88 24.30
C ARG A 226 35.02 -21.59 24.38
N LEU A 227 34.57 -20.97 25.48
CA LEU A 227 33.16 -20.64 25.68
C LEU A 227 32.67 -19.56 24.71
N THR A 228 33.54 -18.60 24.37
CA THR A 228 33.25 -17.59 23.34
C THR A 228 33.04 -18.24 21.97
N ALA A 229 33.85 -19.23 21.60
CA ALA A 229 33.66 -19.98 20.36
C ALA A 229 32.37 -20.80 20.38
N GLU A 230 32.10 -21.51 21.49
CA GLU A 230 30.88 -22.30 21.69
C GLU A 230 29.61 -21.44 21.56
N TYR A 231 29.57 -20.27 22.20
CA TYR A 231 28.43 -19.35 22.09
C TYR A 231 28.22 -18.81 20.66
N ARG A 232 29.31 -18.56 19.93
CA ARG A 232 29.25 -18.05 18.55
C ARG A 232 28.68 -19.08 17.57
N GLU A 233 28.99 -20.36 17.78
CA GLU A 233 28.43 -21.47 17.02
C GLU A 233 26.92 -21.63 17.26
N ILE A 234 26.41 -21.27 18.44
CA ILE A 234 24.98 -21.43 18.76
C ILE A 234 24.15 -20.26 18.22
N THR A 235 24.61 -19.02 18.40
CA THR A 235 23.76 -17.84 18.20
C THR A 235 23.93 -17.16 16.85
N HIS A 236 25.05 -17.39 16.14
CA HIS A 236 25.43 -16.89 14.80
C HIS A 236 25.31 -15.38 14.51
N THR A 237 24.57 -14.59 15.30
CA THR A 237 24.01 -13.28 14.88
C THR A 237 23.80 -12.29 16.05
N GLN A 238 24.27 -12.56 17.27
CA GLN A 238 24.15 -11.61 18.39
C GLN A 238 25.52 -11.25 18.97
N HIS A 239 26.33 -10.54 18.18
CA HIS A 239 27.69 -10.14 18.60
C HIS A 239 27.70 -9.04 19.67
N THR A 240 26.64 -8.21 19.71
CA THR A 240 26.50 -7.10 20.67
C THR A 240 26.45 -7.60 22.12
N LEU A 241 25.55 -8.55 22.41
CA LEU A 241 25.37 -9.10 23.76
C LEU A 241 26.62 -9.80 24.29
N LEU A 242 27.28 -10.59 23.43
CA LEU A 242 28.56 -11.23 23.75
C LEU A 242 29.64 -10.20 24.06
N THR A 243 29.73 -9.13 23.26
CA THR A 243 30.72 -8.06 23.46
C THR A 243 30.50 -7.34 24.79
N GLU A 244 29.25 -7.02 25.14
CA GLU A 244 28.92 -6.42 26.45
C GLU A 244 29.30 -7.33 27.62
N TYR A 245 29.03 -8.64 27.49
CA TYR A 245 29.41 -9.62 28.50
C TYR A 245 30.94 -9.71 28.65
N LEU A 246 31.68 -9.88 27.55
CA LEU A 246 33.13 -9.98 27.58
C LEU A 246 33.79 -8.72 28.17
N LYS A 247 33.25 -7.54 27.87
CA LYS A 247 33.69 -6.27 28.46
C LYS A 247 33.51 -6.27 29.98
N LYS A 248 32.38 -6.77 30.50
CA LYS A 248 32.18 -6.92 31.96
C LYS A 248 33.16 -7.91 32.60
N LYS A 249 33.66 -8.89 31.84
CA LYS A 249 34.64 -9.88 32.31
C LYS A 249 36.09 -9.42 32.19
N GLU A 250 36.34 -8.27 31.57
CA GLU A 250 37.67 -7.68 31.45
C GLU A 250 38.24 -7.31 32.82
N GLU A 251 37.43 -6.76 33.72
CA GLU A 251 37.84 -6.40 35.08
C GLU A 251 38.33 -7.62 35.89
N TYR A 252 37.57 -8.72 35.86
CA TYR A 252 37.96 -9.98 36.49
C TYR A 252 39.25 -10.55 35.85
N GLY A 253 39.36 -10.48 34.52
CA GLY A 253 40.56 -10.88 33.81
C GLY A 253 41.81 -10.11 34.26
N ASN A 254 41.69 -8.78 34.42
CA ASN A 254 42.77 -7.92 34.89
C ASN A 254 43.19 -8.22 36.33
N MET A 255 42.22 -8.50 37.22
CA MET A 255 42.52 -8.91 38.59
C MET A 255 43.26 -10.26 38.64
N ILE A 256 42.82 -11.24 37.85
CA ILE A 256 43.48 -12.56 37.77
C ILE A 256 44.89 -12.41 37.18
N LEU A 257 45.08 -11.57 36.15
CA LEU A 257 46.37 -11.29 35.52
C LEU A 257 47.38 -10.71 36.52
N ALA A 258 46.92 -9.75 37.35
CA ALA A 258 47.74 -9.12 38.38
C ALA A 258 48.11 -10.09 39.51
N ALA A 259 47.20 -10.98 39.89
CA ALA A 259 47.40 -11.95 40.98
C ALA A 259 48.24 -13.18 40.57
N ASP A 260 48.40 -13.47 39.28
CA ASP A 260 49.13 -14.65 38.82
C ASP A 260 50.66 -14.45 38.94
N LEU A 261 51.25 -15.11 39.94
CA LEU A 261 52.70 -15.12 40.19
C LEU A 261 53.50 -15.96 39.17
N GLY A 262 52.82 -16.62 38.23
CA GLY A 262 53.44 -17.41 37.17
C GLY A 262 53.84 -16.62 35.92
N LEU A 263 53.50 -15.32 35.86
CA LEU A 263 53.74 -14.44 34.70
C LEU A 263 54.77 -13.36 35.04
N THR A 264 55.66 -13.06 34.10
CA THR A 264 56.58 -11.92 34.20
C THR A 264 55.87 -10.61 33.85
N GLU A 265 56.49 -9.47 34.18
CA GLU A 265 55.96 -8.16 33.80
C GLU A 265 55.85 -7.99 32.28
N ALA A 266 56.84 -8.49 31.52
CA ALA A 266 56.80 -8.52 30.07
C ALA A 266 55.64 -9.38 29.52
N ASP A 267 55.37 -10.54 30.12
CA ASP A 267 54.23 -11.39 29.72
C ASP A 267 52.89 -10.67 29.95
N ARG A 268 52.78 -9.90 31.06
CA ARG A 268 51.58 -9.12 31.38
C ARG A 268 51.37 -7.96 30.41
N GLU A 269 52.42 -7.23 30.05
CA GLU A 269 52.34 -6.15 29.07
C GLU A 269 51.92 -6.66 27.69
N GLN A 270 52.48 -7.79 27.25
CA GLN A 270 52.12 -8.41 25.98
C GLN A 270 50.63 -8.82 25.96
N GLU A 271 50.12 -9.36 27.07
CA GLU A 271 48.71 -9.74 27.15
C GLU A 271 47.77 -8.52 27.12
N VAL A 272 48.15 -7.40 27.75
CA VAL A 272 47.37 -6.14 27.65
C VAL A 272 47.29 -5.66 26.20
N ILE A 273 48.38 -5.78 25.43
CA ILE A 273 48.37 -5.46 23.98
C ILE A 273 47.43 -6.40 23.23
N GLN A 274 47.48 -7.69 23.53
CA GLN A 274 46.62 -8.70 22.89
C GLN A 274 45.13 -8.47 23.20
N LEU A 275 44.77 -8.12 24.45
CA LEU A 275 43.40 -7.78 24.84
C LEU A 275 42.87 -6.57 24.07
N LYS A 276 43.69 -5.53 23.88
CA LYS A 276 43.32 -4.36 23.07
C LYS A 276 43.03 -4.73 21.62
N ARG A 277 43.83 -5.63 21.03
CA ARG A 277 43.60 -6.14 19.66
C ARG A 277 42.28 -6.91 19.58
N GLU A 278 42.06 -7.85 20.48
CA GLU A 278 40.84 -8.66 20.53
C GLU A 278 39.60 -7.77 20.70
N ALA A 279 39.64 -6.76 21.57
CA ALA A 279 38.56 -5.80 21.75
C ALA A 279 38.25 -5.01 20.45
N GLY A 280 39.29 -4.61 19.71
CA GLY A 280 39.13 -3.97 18.40
C GLY A 280 38.44 -4.88 17.38
N GLU A 281 38.84 -6.15 17.31
CA GLU A 281 38.22 -7.16 16.43
C GLU A 281 36.74 -7.42 16.79
N GLN A 282 36.38 -7.46 18.07
CA GLN A 282 34.97 -7.59 18.48
C GLN A 282 34.15 -6.38 18.04
N MET A 283 34.67 -5.17 18.25
CA MET A 283 33.98 -3.93 17.87
C MET A 283 33.76 -3.85 16.37
N GLN A 284 34.73 -4.29 15.57
CA GLN A 284 34.60 -4.37 14.12
C GLN A 284 33.47 -5.33 13.71
N LYS A 285 33.36 -6.51 14.32
CA LYS A 285 32.28 -7.47 14.00
C LYS A 285 30.89 -6.94 14.33
N VAL A 286 30.75 -6.25 15.46
CA VAL A 286 29.49 -5.58 15.83
C VAL A 286 29.11 -4.52 14.80
N LEU A 287 30.09 -3.73 14.35
CA LEU A 287 29.86 -2.69 13.35
C LEU A 287 29.47 -3.28 11.98
N GLU A 288 30.14 -4.35 11.54
CA GLU A 288 29.81 -5.08 10.31
C GLU A 288 28.39 -5.64 10.34
N GLU A 289 27.98 -6.23 11.47
CA GLU A 289 26.61 -6.74 11.66
C GLU A 289 25.57 -5.60 11.58
N GLN A 290 25.86 -4.47 12.23
CA GLN A 290 24.99 -3.30 12.22
C GLN A 290 24.86 -2.69 10.81
N ILE A 291 25.96 -2.56 10.08
CA ILE A 291 25.96 -2.09 8.69
C ILE A 291 25.12 -3.03 7.82
N ARG A 292 25.31 -4.35 7.95
CA ARG A 292 24.55 -5.35 7.17
C ARG A 292 23.04 -5.24 7.41
N LEU A 293 22.62 -5.12 8.68
CA LEU A 293 21.21 -4.94 9.03
C LEU A 293 20.63 -3.63 8.48
N GLN A 294 21.42 -2.54 8.50
CA GLN A 294 21.02 -1.25 7.94
C GLN A 294 20.90 -1.29 6.41
N GLU A 295 21.87 -1.88 5.71
CA GLU A 295 21.84 -2.04 4.26
C GLU A 295 20.65 -2.88 3.81
N GLN A 296 20.36 -3.96 4.54
CA GLN A 296 19.21 -4.81 4.25
C GLN A 296 17.89 -4.06 4.44
N ALA A 297 17.72 -3.36 5.56
CA ALA A 297 16.53 -2.55 5.81
C ALA A 297 16.31 -1.48 4.74
N LEU A 298 17.38 -0.78 4.33
CA LEU A 298 17.31 0.22 3.26
C LEU A 298 16.97 -0.41 1.90
N SER A 299 17.55 -1.57 1.58
CA SER A 299 17.28 -2.29 0.33
C SER A 299 15.82 -2.75 0.25
N ASP A 300 15.30 -3.30 1.33
CA ASP A 300 13.92 -3.80 1.41
C ASP A 300 12.92 -2.64 1.31
N GLN A 301 13.20 -1.51 1.97
CA GLN A 301 12.38 -0.30 1.88
C GLN A 301 12.38 0.27 0.44
N LYS A 302 13.55 0.30 -0.22
CA LYS A 302 13.67 0.77 -1.60
C LYS A 302 12.89 -0.10 -2.57
N ARG A 303 12.99 -1.42 -2.46
CA ARG A 303 12.26 -2.37 -3.32
C ARG A 303 10.76 -2.24 -3.15
N THR A 304 10.30 -2.19 -1.91
CA THR A 304 8.90 -1.99 -1.56
C THR A 304 8.35 -0.72 -2.18
N TYR A 305 9.10 0.39 -2.08
CA TYR A 305 8.76 1.65 -2.72
C TYR A 305 8.67 1.52 -4.26
N GLU A 306 9.67 0.94 -4.92
CA GLU A 306 9.69 0.77 -6.37
C GLU A 306 8.49 -0.06 -6.87
N GLU A 307 8.16 -1.14 -6.17
CA GLU A 307 7.01 -1.99 -6.49
C GLU A 307 5.68 -1.26 -6.29
N ASN A 308 5.53 -0.50 -5.20
CA ASN A 308 4.33 0.28 -4.92
C ASN A 308 4.12 1.40 -5.94
N VAL A 309 5.18 2.10 -6.35
CA VAL A 309 5.14 3.11 -7.43
C VAL A 309 4.77 2.46 -8.76
N THR A 310 5.33 1.28 -9.08
CA THR A 310 5.02 0.56 -10.32
C THR A 310 3.55 0.16 -10.38
N ARG A 311 2.99 -0.38 -9.29
CA ARG A 311 1.55 -0.74 -9.23
C ARG A 311 0.65 0.48 -9.35
N LEU A 312 1.05 1.59 -8.75
CA LEU A 312 0.31 2.84 -8.84
C LEU A 312 0.29 3.34 -10.29
N LEU A 313 1.43 3.31 -10.98
CA LEU A 313 1.54 3.64 -12.41
C LEU A 313 0.60 2.80 -13.27
N GLU A 314 0.59 1.48 -13.07
CA GLU A 314 -0.30 0.56 -13.80
C GLU A 314 -1.79 0.86 -13.54
N ARG A 315 -2.15 1.29 -12.33
CA ARG A 315 -3.53 1.69 -12.01
C ARG A 315 -3.90 2.99 -12.71
N MET A 316 -3.05 4.01 -12.57
CA MET A 316 -3.32 5.34 -13.10
C MET A 316 -3.42 5.32 -14.62
N GLU A 317 -2.56 4.58 -15.32
CA GLU A 317 -2.65 4.48 -16.78
C GLU A 317 -3.96 3.78 -17.20
N ARG A 318 -4.37 2.71 -16.50
CA ARG A 318 -5.67 2.05 -16.77
C ARG A 318 -6.87 2.95 -16.51
N GLU A 319 -6.81 3.85 -15.52
CA GLU A 319 -7.86 4.85 -15.27
C GLU A 319 -7.81 5.96 -16.32
N ARG A 320 -6.61 6.35 -16.78
CA ARG A 320 -6.38 7.34 -17.83
C ARG A 320 -6.92 6.88 -19.18
N GLU A 321 -6.60 5.67 -19.60
CA GLU A 321 -7.10 5.06 -20.84
C GLU A 321 -8.63 5.01 -20.87
N ARG A 322 -9.25 4.57 -19.75
CA ARG A 322 -10.71 4.53 -19.63
C ARG A 322 -11.36 5.91 -19.67
N ALA A 323 -10.78 6.88 -18.97
CA ALA A 323 -11.27 8.26 -19.04
C ALA A 323 -11.13 8.84 -20.45
N GLN A 324 -10.04 8.53 -21.17
CA GLN A 324 -9.86 8.94 -22.57
C GLN A 324 -10.91 8.30 -23.50
N GLU A 325 -11.21 7.01 -23.30
CA GLU A 325 -12.27 6.33 -24.05
C GLU A 325 -13.64 6.97 -23.79
N ASP A 326 -13.98 7.22 -22.53
CA ASP A 326 -15.24 7.89 -22.15
C ASP A 326 -15.35 9.29 -22.75
N ASN A 327 -14.29 10.10 -22.65
CA ASN A 327 -14.24 11.45 -23.21
C ASN A 327 -14.37 11.43 -24.75
N LYS A 328 -13.73 10.46 -25.42
CA LYS A 328 -13.86 10.27 -26.87
C LYS A 328 -15.30 9.95 -27.27
N ARG A 329 -15.98 9.06 -26.54
CA ARG A 329 -17.39 8.71 -26.81
C ARG A 329 -18.32 9.90 -26.65
N VAL A 330 -18.16 10.68 -25.57
CA VAL A 330 -18.98 11.89 -25.34
C VAL A 330 -18.74 12.91 -26.45
N LEU A 331 -17.48 13.09 -26.86
CA LEU A 331 -17.11 13.99 -27.95
C LEU A 331 -17.71 13.54 -29.28
N GLU A 332 -17.63 12.25 -29.61
CA GLU A 332 -18.22 11.67 -30.83
C GLU A 332 -19.75 11.84 -30.85
N ALA A 333 -20.43 11.62 -29.72
CA ALA A 333 -21.87 11.81 -29.60
C ALA A 333 -22.26 13.29 -29.83
N LYS A 334 -21.55 14.23 -29.19
CA LYS A 334 -21.79 15.67 -29.38
C LYS A 334 -21.50 16.15 -30.80
N LEU A 335 -20.46 15.62 -31.45
CA LEU A 335 -20.15 15.95 -32.85
C LEU A 335 -21.25 15.46 -33.81
N LYS A 336 -21.74 14.23 -33.61
CA LYS A 336 -22.83 13.66 -34.41
C LYS A 336 -24.13 14.45 -34.24
N GLU A 337 -24.43 14.87 -33.01
CA GLU A 337 -25.60 15.70 -32.74
C GLU A 337 -25.46 17.10 -33.34
N GLN A 338 -24.27 17.70 -33.27
CA GLN A 338 -24.00 18.97 -33.94
C GLN A 338 -24.25 18.89 -35.44
N GLU A 339 -23.78 17.82 -36.08
CA GLU A 339 -24.01 17.58 -37.51
C GLU A 339 -25.50 17.43 -37.85
N ALA A 340 -26.26 16.70 -37.03
CA ALA A 340 -27.70 16.58 -37.19
C ALA A 340 -28.43 17.93 -37.05
N LEU A 341 -28.05 18.75 -36.07
CA LEU A 341 -28.63 20.10 -35.88
C LEU A 341 -28.36 21.01 -37.09
N ILE A 342 -27.19 20.91 -37.70
CA ILE A 342 -26.86 21.66 -38.93
C ILE A 342 -27.73 21.18 -40.10
N GLN A 343 -27.86 19.86 -40.28
CA GLN A 343 -28.68 19.29 -41.35
C GLN A 343 -30.17 19.65 -41.22
N GLU A 344 -30.67 19.77 -39.99
CA GLU A 344 -32.06 20.16 -39.70
C GLU A 344 -32.30 21.69 -39.73
N GLY A 345 -31.26 22.51 -39.92
CA GLY A 345 -31.34 23.96 -40.03
C GLY A 345 -31.43 24.72 -38.69
N PHE A 346 -30.96 24.12 -37.59
CA PHE A 346 -30.94 24.74 -36.26
C PHE A 346 -29.59 25.40 -35.94
N ASP A 347 -29.21 26.42 -36.73
CA ASP A 347 -27.88 27.04 -36.69
C ASP A 347 -27.47 27.59 -35.31
N GLU A 348 -28.38 28.25 -34.59
CA GLU A 348 -28.10 28.78 -33.25
C GLU A 348 -27.72 27.69 -32.24
N LYS A 349 -28.41 26.55 -32.29
CA LYS A 349 -28.13 25.40 -31.41
C LYS A 349 -26.85 24.69 -31.81
N ALA A 350 -26.58 24.57 -33.10
CA ALA A 350 -25.33 24.01 -33.60
C ALA A 350 -24.11 24.84 -33.16
N GLU A 351 -24.22 26.17 -33.15
CA GLU A 351 -23.16 27.05 -32.62
C GLU A 351 -23.03 26.99 -31.09
N GLN A 352 -24.12 26.81 -30.35
CA GLN A 352 -24.05 26.53 -28.91
C GLN A 352 -23.32 25.21 -28.64
N MET A 353 -23.66 24.15 -29.37
CA MET A 353 -23.02 22.83 -29.24
C MET A 353 -21.53 22.87 -29.61
N LYS A 354 -21.16 23.68 -30.60
CA LYS A 354 -19.75 23.94 -30.96
C LYS A 354 -18.96 24.54 -29.80
N LYS A 355 -19.55 25.48 -29.06
CA LYS A 355 -18.93 26.07 -27.87
C LYS A 355 -18.74 25.03 -26.77
N GLU A 356 -19.74 24.18 -26.53
CA GLU A 356 -19.62 23.06 -25.59
C GLU A 356 -18.53 22.07 -25.98
N ILE A 357 -18.45 21.68 -27.26
CA ILE A 357 -17.40 20.80 -27.79
C ILE A 357 -16.01 21.42 -27.56
N LYS A 358 -15.87 22.74 -27.78
CA LYS A 358 -14.62 23.46 -27.54
C LYS A 358 -14.26 23.48 -26.05
N GLY A 359 -15.25 23.68 -25.18
CA GLY A 359 -15.09 23.59 -23.72
C GLY A 359 -14.61 22.20 -23.29
N LEU A 360 -15.30 21.16 -23.74
CA LEU A 360 -14.98 19.76 -23.44
C LEU A 360 -13.55 19.40 -23.86
N LYS A 361 -13.13 19.77 -25.08
CA LYS A 361 -11.76 19.53 -25.55
C LYS A 361 -10.71 20.18 -24.64
N LYS A 362 -10.98 21.40 -24.15
CA LYS A 362 -10.08 22.12 -23.25
C LYS A 362 -10.03 21.48 -21.85
N GLU A 363 -11.17 21.01 -21.34
CA GLU A 363 -11.24 20.28 -20.06
C GLU A 363 -10.43 18.98 -20.11
N VAL A 364 -10.57 18.20 -21.19
CA VAL A 364 -9.79 16.97 -21.40
C VAL A 364 -8.28 17.23 -21.41
N GLU A 365 -7.84 18.30 -22.10
CA GLU A 365 -6.43 18.72 -22.10
C GLU A 365 -5.93 19.13 -20.70
N ASN A 366 -6.75 19.88 -19.96
CA ASN A 366 -6.41 20.34 -18.62
C ASN A 366 -6.36 19.20 -17.59
N GLU A 367 -7.31 18.26 -17.64
CA GLU A 367 -7.32 17.07 -16.78
C GLU A 367 -6.06 16.21 -16.99
N GLY A 368 -5.64 16.04 -18.25
CA GLY A 368 -4.40 15.32 -18.57
C GLY A 368 -3.17 15.94 -17.89
N ARG A 369 -3.03 17.27 -17.97
CA ARG A 369 -1.93 18.00 -17.31
C ARG A 369 -2.00 17.94 -15.78
N SER A 370 -3.21 18.07 -15.22
CA SER A 370 -3.44 18.02 -13.77
C SER A 370 -3.08 16.66 -13.17
N LYS A 371 -3.48 15.57 -13.84
CA LYS A 371 -3.13 14.19 -13.42
C LYS A 371 -1.62 13.95 -13.46
N GLN A 372 -0.92 14.45 -14.47
CA GLN A 372 0.54 14.36 -14.57
C GLN A 372 1.25 15.14 -13.45
N SER A 373 0.76 16.33 -13.10
CA SER A 373 1.32 17.14 -12.00
C SER A 373 1.07 16.49 -10.63
N THR A 374 -0.13 15.97 -10.40
CA THR A 374 -0.48 15.27 -9.15
C THR A 374 0.36 14.02 -8.97
N PHE A 375 0.61 13.28 -10.05
CA PHE A 375 1.49 12.12 -10.05
C PHE A 375 2.92 12.44 -9.58
N SER A 376 3.54 13.49 -10.14
CA SER A 376 4.90 13.90 -9.72
C SER A 376 4.99 14.10 -8.21
N LYS A 377 4.01 14.81 -7.64
CA LYS A 377 3.95 15.08 -6.20
C LYS A 377 3.77 13.82 -5.37
N VAL A 378 2.98 12.85 -5.85
CA VAL A 378 2.79 11.57 -5.16
C VAL A 378 4.10 10.78 -5.13
N VAL A 379 4.79 10.66 -6.27
CA VAL A 379 6.09 9.97 -6.35
C VAL A 379 7.10 10.63 -5.41
N GLU A 380 7.18 11.95 -5.40
CA GLU A 380 8.04 12.71 -4.48
C GLU A 380 7.68 12.48 -3.00
N THR A 381 6.38 12.46 -2.68
CA THR A 381 5.87 12.26 -1.31
C THR A 381 6.16 10.85 -0.81
N PHE A 382 5.91 9.83 -1.62
CA PHE A 382 6.28 8.45 -1.30
C PHE A 382 7.81 8.32 -1.17
N GLY A 383 8.59 8.96 -2.04
CA GLY A 383 10.05 8.95 -1.96
C GLY A 383 10.58 9.56 -0.66
N THR A 384 9.92 10.62 -0.17
CA THR A 384 10.29 11.27 1.10
C THR A 384 9.86 10.46 2.32
N ALA A 385 8.65 9.88 2.30
CA ALA A 385 8.11 9.08 3.40
C ALA A 385 8.84 7.73 3.57
N CYS A 386 9.33 7.15 2.48
CA CYS A 386 10.13 5.92 2.47
C CYS A 386 11.62 6.14 2.80
N LEU A 387 12.06 7.35 3.19
CA LEU A 387 13.42 7.60 3.70
C LEU A 387 13.50 7.54 5.22
N PHE A 388 12.38 7.32 5.91
CA PHE A 388 12.36 7.17 7.36
C PHE A 388 12.66 5.73 7.73
N ILE A 389 13.89 5.49 8.19
CA ILE A 389 14.32 4.23 8.81
C ILE A 389 14.12 4.35 10.32
N PRO A 390 13.25 3.55 10.94
CA PRO A 390 13.07 3.51 12.39
C PRO A 390 14.31 2.95 13.08
N GLY A 391 14.68 3.57 14.20
CA GLY A 391 15.84 3.20 15.01
C GLY A 391 17.10 4.02 14.73
N ILE A 392 17.07 4.95 13.77
CA ILE A 392 18.14 5.91 13.51
C ILE A 392 17.68 7.28 13.97
N ALA A 393 18.28 7.76 15.07
CA ALA A 393 18.18 9.16 15.44
C ALA A 393 18.52 10.05 14.22
N SER A 394 17.67 11.04 13.99
CA SER A 394 17.55 11.95 12.86
C SER A 394 18.79 12.82 12.56
N LYS A 395 19.99 12.25 12.41
CA LYS A 395 21.24 13.02 12.22
C LYS A 395 21.93 12.86 10.85
N VAL A 396 21.32 12.19 9.88
CA VAL A 396 21.87 12.13 8.49
C VAL A 396 20.83 12.55 7.45
N VAL A 397 20.03 13.58 7.76
CA VAL A 397 19.11 14.20 6.78
C VAL A 397 19.85 15.11 5.77
N GLY A 398 21.15 15.34 5.93
CA GLY A 398 21.85 16.38 5.17
C GLY A 398 22.44 16.01 3.80
N ILE A 399 22.62 14.73 3.45
CA ILE A 399 23.51 14.37 2.31
C ILE A 399 22.81 13.54 1.21
N GLY A 400 21.75 12.78 1.53
CA GLY A 400 21.11 11.87 0.56
C GLY A 400 20.05 12.50 -0.34
N ALA A 401 19.37 13.56 0.10
CA ALA A 401 18.23 14.14 -0.62
C ALA A 401 18.63 14.85 -1.94
N THR A 402 19.89 15.26 -2.10
CA THR A 402 20.35 16.09 -3.23
C THR A 402 20.77 15.30 -4.46
N LEU A 403 20.83 13.97 -4.39
CA LEU A 403 21.30 13.12 -5.51
C LEU A 403 20.18 12.51 -6.35
N LEU A 404 18.96 12.35 -5.81
CA LEU A 404 17.85 11.75 -6.55
C LEU A 404 17.06 12.75 -7.40
N SER A 405 17.09 14.04 -7.07
CA SER A 405 16.44 15.09 -7.87
C SER A 405 17.18 15.43 -9.18
N LYS A 406 18.27 14.72 -9.50
CA LYS A 406 19.05 14.92 -10.75
C LYS A 406 18.77 13.88 -11.83
N PHE A 407 17.83 12.95 -11.60
CA PHE A 407 17.45 11.90 -12.55
C PHE A 407 15.95 11.80 -12.86
N LEU A 408 15.18 12.81 -12.45
CA LEU A 408 13.85 13.15 -12.99
C LEU A 408 13.98 14.47 -13.74
#